data_AF-A0A2S2NJN9-F1
#
_entry.id   AF-A0A2S2NJN9-F1
#
_cell.length_a   1.000
_cell.length_b   1.000
_cell.length_c   1.000
_cell.angle_alpha   90.00
_cell.angle_beta   90.00
_cell.angle_gamma   90.00
#
_symmetry.space_group_name_H-M   'P 1'
#
loop_
_entity.id
_entity.type
_entity.pdbx_description
1 polymer ?
#
loop_
_entity_poly.entity_id
_entity_poly.type
_entity_poly.pdbx_seq_one_letter_code
_entity_poly.pdbx_strand_id
1 'polypeptide(L)'
;MNVRKQEEDVRRRRFKRSDETPSPSPKRVPGFSVQSLQKNTVTSGNPLPRETGARVSAQSTAFANLYGRPGFPLATVHGVVDGRRLRWLVPPEVVDYDEYLPVLADGLREPPRPYGACATTGLWELLARDDTGDRVLSALPWIVYPIRRALDVGRRDWPTTVRALKSLQKLASAGRGGLVGTA
;
A
#
# COMPACT_ATOMS: atom_id res chain seq x y z
N MET A 1 71.14 52.67 -4.10
CA MET A 1 70.38 51.46 -3.67
C MET A 1 68.91 51.79 -3.82
N ASN A 2 68.00 51.08 -4.49
CA ASN A 2 67.98 49.67 -4.88
C ASN A 2 66.83 49.45 -5.90
N VAL A 3 66.98 49.93 -7.15
CA VAL A 3 65.95 49.73 -8.20
C VAL A 3 65.84 48.25 -8.59
N ARG A 4 66.96 47.51 -8.53
CA ARG A 4 67.03 46.07 -8.83
C ARG A 4 66.31 45.17 -7.81
N LYS A 5 66.21 45.57 -6.53
CA LYS A 5 65.46 44.79 -5.52
C LYS A 5 63.95 44.91 -5.70
N GLN A 6 63.45 46.07 -6.16
CA GLN A 6 62.02 46.25 -6.40
C GLN A 6 61.55 45.44 -7.62
N GLU A 7 62.37 45.32 -8.68
CA GLU A 7 62.04 44.47 -9.83
C GLU A 7 62.00 42.98 -9.49
N GLU A 8 62.92 42.49 -8.64
CA GLU A 8 62.91 41.10 -8.19
C GLU A 8 61.72 40.78 -7.28
N ASP A 9 61.32 41.70 -6.40
CA ASP A 9 60.13 41.51 -5.56
C ASP A 9 58.82 41.55 -6.37
N VAL A 10 58.76 42.38 -7.42
CA VAL A 10 57.62 42.38 -8.35
C VAL A 10 57.60 41.10 -9.18
N ARG A 11 58.76 40.59 -9.64
CA ARG A 11 58.86 39.29 -10.33
C ARG A 11 58.50 38.11 -9.42
N ARG A 12 58.94 38.11 -8.15
CA ARG A 12 58.59 37.09 -7.14
C ARG A 12 57.10 37.13 -6.78
N ARG A 13 56.48 38.31 -6.71
CA ARG A 13 55.03 38.47 -6.52
C ARG A 13 54.24 38.01 -7.75
N ARG A 14 54.78 38.21 -8.95
CA ARG A 14 54.14 37.78 -10.22
C ARG A 14 54.22 36.26 -10.43
N PHE A 15 55.24 35.60 -9.88
CA PHE A 15 55.40 34.15 -9.97
C PHE A 15 54.61 33.37 -8.90
N LYS A 16 54.12 34.05 -7.85
CA LYS A 16 53.38 33.44 -6.73
C LYS A 16 51.87 33.74 -6.75
N ARG A 17 51.34 33.94 -7.96
CA ARG A 17 49.90 33.97 -8.24
C ARG A 17 49.63 32.84 -9.24
N SER A 18 49.76 31.61 -8.77
CA SER A 18 49.04 30.51 -9.39
C SER A 18 47.56 30.85 -9.30
N ASP A 19 46.92 31.02 -10.44
CA ASP A 19 45.47 31.07 -10.60
C ASP A 19 44.86 29.84 -9.92
N GLU A 20 44.50 29.96 -8.65
CA GLU A 20 43.48 29.09 -8.06
C GLU A 20 42.13 29.60 -8.58
N THR A 21 41.80 29.22 -9.80
CA THR A 21 40.42 29.26 -10.26
C THR A 21 39.59 28.43 -9.27
N PRO A 22 38.45 28.93 -8.74
CA PRO A 22 37.61 28.14 -7.87
C PRO A 22 37.25 26.86 -8.61
N SER A 23 37.59 25.71 -8.02
CA SER A 23 37.35 24.42 -8.63
C SER A 23 35.86 24.30 -8.97
N PRO A 24 35.51 23.90 -10.21
CA PRO A 24 34.11 23.80 -10.59
C PRO A 24 33.42 22.78 -9.68
N SER A 25 32.26 23.15 -9.16
CA SER A 25 31.47 22.27 -8.31
C SER A 25 31.21 20.94 -9.04
N PRO A 26 31.26 19.81 -8.33
CA PRO A 26 31.17 18.50 -8.97
C PRO A 26 29.83 18.32 -9.68
N LYS A 27 29.88 17.87 -10.94
CA LYS A 27 28.69 17.61 -11.75
C LYS A 27 28.00 16.31 -11.31
N ARG A 28 26.69 16.34 -11.09
CA ARG A 28 25.92 15.12 -10.80
C ARG A 28 25.64 14.35 -12.08
N VAL A 29 25.94 13.06 -12.08
CA VAL A 29 25.79 12.18 -13.26
C VAL A 29 25.09 10.88 -12.87
N PRO A 30 24.28 10.26 -13.75
CA PRO A 30 23.64 8.98 -13.47
C PRO A 30 24.67 7.86 -13.25
N GLY A 31 24.32 6.90 -12.38
CA GLY A 31 25.12 5.69 -12.16
C GLY A 31 25.27 4.87 -13.44
N PHE A 32 26.42 4.19 -13.58
CA PHE A 32 26.75 3.34 -14.73
C PHE A 32 26.83 4.07 -16.08
N SER A 33 26.89 5.41 -16.09
CA SER A 33 27.15 6.22 -17.29
C SER A 33 28.65 6.40 -17.51
N VAL A 34 29.09 6.52 -18.77
CA VAL A 34 30.49 6.85 -19.12
C VAL A 34 30.95 8.16 -18.43
N GLN A 35 30.02 9.07 -18.16
CA GLN A 35 30.29 10.31 -17.44
C GLN A 35 30.67 10.10 -15.97
N SER A 36 30.28 8.98 -15.33
CA SER A 36 30.66 8.68 -13.94
C SER A 36 32.14 8.34 -13.78
N LEU A 37 32.86 8.08 -14.88
CA LEU A 37 34.30 7.84 -14.91
C LEU A 37 35.11 9.15 -15.04
N GLN A 38 34.45 10.30 -15.23
CA GLN A 38 35.11 11.58 -15.44
C GLN A 38 35.54 12.22 -14.11
N LYS A 39 36.56 13.09 -14.16
CA LYS A 39 37.00 13.88 -12.99
C LYS A 39 35.93 14.93 -12.64
N ASN A 40 35.79 15.25 -11.36
CA ASN A 40 34.80 16.21 -10.85
C ASN A 40 33.33 15.82 -11.13
N THR A 41 33.01 14.53 -11.11
CA THR A 41 31.63 14.05 -11.17
C THR A 41 31.24 13.27 -9.92
N VAL A 42 30.03 13.49 -9.43
CA VAL A 42 29.43 12.74 -8.31
C VAL A 42 28.26 11.94 -8.85
N THR A 43 28.31 10.62 -8.68
CA THR A 43 27.21 9.75 -9.09
C THR A 43 25.96 10.10 -8.28
N SER A 44 24.87 10.48 -8.96
CA SER A 44 23.56 10.46 -8.33
C SER A 44 23.24 9.01 -8.04
N GLY A 45 23.16 8.64 -6.76
CA GLY A 45 22.66 7.33 -6.37
C GLY A 45 21.33 7.07 -7.07
N ASN A 46 21.04 5.79 -7.35
CA ASN A 46 19.70 5.41 -7.78
C ASN A 46 18.73 6.08 -6.81
N PRO A 47 17.73 6.88 -7.26
CA PRO A 47 16.72 7.35 -6.34
C PRO A 47 16.27 6.12 -5.54
N LEU A 48 16.41 6.18 -4.21
CA LEU A 48 15.76 5.19 -3.35
C LEU A 48 14.36 5.01 -3.92
N PRO A 49 13.87 3.77 -4.11
CA PRO A 49 12.52 3.55 -4.61
C PRO A 49 11.65 4.53 -3.88
N ARG A 50 11.13 5.52 -4.60
CA ARG A 50 10.41 6.65 -4.02
C ARG A 50 9.43 5.96 -3.11
N GLU A 51 9.54 6.14 -1.78
CA GLU A 51 8.52 5.62 -0.90
C GLU A 51 7.25 6.14 -1.52
N THR A 52 6.45 5.23 -2.07
CA THR A 52 5.21 5.59 -2.71
C THR A 52 4.27 5.91 -1.57
N GLY A 53 4.54 7.02 -0.88
CA GLY A 53 3.56 7.98 -0.41
C GLY A 53 2.83 8.63 -1.58
N ALA A 54 2.78 7.97 -2.75
CA ALA A 54 1.56 7.90 -3.51
C ALA A 54 0.47 7.65 -2.47
N ARG A 55 -0.33 8.70 -2.22
CA ARG A 55 -1.65 8.56 -1.61
C ARG A 55 -2.19 7.28 -2.20
N VAL A 56 -2.32 6.20 -1.40
CA VAL A 56 -3.14 5.05 -1.80
C VAL A 56 -4.40 5.72 -2.26
N SER A 57 -4.56 5.79 -3.57
CA SER A 57 -5.61 6.56 -4.17
C SER A 57 -6.87 6.05 -3.51
N ALA A 58 -7.73 6.96 -3.07
CA ALA A 58 -9.08 6.64 -2.64
C ALA A 58 -9.86 6.09 -3.85
N GLN A 59 -9.34 5.03 -4.48
CA GLN A 59 -10.05 4.19 -5.42
C GLN A 59 -11.15 3.59 -4.58
N SER A 60 -12.37 4.07 -4.85
CA SER A 60 -13.59 3.52 -4.26
C SER A 60 -13.53 2.00 -4.35
N THR A 61 -13.68 1.33 -3.21
CA THR A 61 -13.72 -0.14 -3.20
C THR A 61 -14.95 -0.62 -3.97
N ALA A 62 -14.90 -1.86 -4.44
CA ALA A 62 -16.09 -2.51 -4.99
C ALA A 62 -17.23 -2.48 -3.98
N PHE A 63 -16.91 -2.67 -2.69
CA PHE A 63 -17.86 -2.55 -1.59
C PHE A 63 -18.50 -1.16 -1.52
N ALA A 64 -17.74 -0.07 -1.52
CA ALA A 64 -18.27 1.29 -1.45
C ALA A 64 -19.18 1.62 -2.64
N ASN A 65 -18.89 1.05 -3.81
CA ASN A 65 -19.72 1.25 -5.01
C ASN A 65 -21.05 0.47 -4.95
N LEU A 66 -21.06 -0.73 -4.36
CA LEU A 66 -22.22 -1.63 -4.33
C LEU A 66 -23.08 -1.46 -3.08
N TYR A 67 -22.48 -1.07 -1.96
CA TYR A 67 -23.17 -0.91 -0.69
C TYR A 67 -24.26 0.16 -0.79
N GLY A 68 -25.49 -0.19 -0.41
CA GLY A 68 -26.66 0.68 -0.51
C GLY A 68 -27.34 0.70 -1.88
N ARG A 69 -26.81 -0.01 -2.89
CA ARG A 69 -27.54 -0.27 -4.13
C ARG A 69 -28.65 -1.29 -3.91
N PRO A 70 -29.77 -1.21 -4.67
CA PRO A 70 -30.76 -2.27 -4.66
C PRO A 70 -30.12 -3.60 -5.09
N GLY A 71 -30.43 -4.67 -4.37
CA GLY A 71 -29.88 -6.01 -4.62
C GLY A 71 -28.66 -6.37 -3.76
N PHE A 72 -28.00 -5.41 -3.09
CA PHE A 72 -26.90 -5.75 -2.18
C PHE A 72 -27.45 -6.47 -0.92
N PRO A 73 -26.90 -7.63 -0.50
CA PRO A 73 -27.53 -8.51 0.49
C PRO A 73 -27.41 -8.02 1.94
N LEU A 74 -26.68 -6.93 2.17
CA LEU A 74 -26.32 -6.43 3.50
C LEU A 74 -26.73 -4.97 3.70
N ALA A 75 -27.25 -4.67 4.89
CA ALA A 75 -27.57 -3.31 5.30
C ALA A 75 -27.15 -3.07 6.76
N THR A 76 -26.80 -1.83 7.07
CA THR A 76 -26.64 -1.37 8.45
C THR A 76 -27.96 -0.78 8.93
N VAL A 77 -28.49 -1.28 10.04
CA VAL A 77 -29.69 -0.77 10.70
C VAL A 77 -29.30 0.02 11.94
N HIS A 78 -29.90 1.19 12.12
CA HIS A 78 -29.73 2.01 13.32
C HIS A 78 -30.82 1.69 14.32
N GLY A 79 -30.44 0.99 15.40
CA GLY A 79 -31.30 0.83 16.57
C GLY A 79 -31.21 2.05 17.48
N VAL A 80 -32.35 2.43 18.07
CA VAL A 80 -32.44 3.56 19.03
C VAL A 80 -31.68 3.24 20.33
N VAL A 81 -31.65 1.96 20.74
CA VAL A 81 -31.06 1.51 22.02
C VAL A 81 -29.71 0.79 21.81
N ASP A 82 -29.56 0.06 20.71
CA ASP A 82 -28.47 -0.89 20.50
C ASP A 82 -27.37 -0.40 19.54
N GLY A 83 -27.46 0.84 19.07
CA GLY A 83 -26.54 1.40 18.08
C GLY A 83 -26.71 0.79 16.68
N ARG A 84 -25.63 0.84 15.86
CA ARG A 84 -25.65 0.33 14.48
C ARG A 84 -25.39 -1.18 14.47
N ARG A 85 -26.36 -1.96 13.99
CA ARG A 85 -26.25 -3.41 13.80
C ARG A 85 -26.26 -3.76 12.31
N LEU A 86 -25.50 -4.79 11.96
CA LEU A 86 -25.54 -5.39 10.62
C LEU A 86 -26.80 -6.24 10.50
N ARG A 87 -27.48 -6.15 9.35
CA ARG A 87 -28.65 -6.94 8.99
C ARG A 87 -28.47 -7.50 7.59
N TRP A 88 -28.67 -8.80 7.47
CA TRP A 88 -28.84 -9.45 6.17
C TRP A 88 -30.24 -9.17 5.64
N LEU A 89 -30.32 -8.69 4.40
CA LEU A 89 -31.59 -8.50 3.68
C LEU A 89 -32.07 -9.80 3.04
N VAL A 90 -31.15 -10.74 2.82
CA VAL A 90 -31.36 -12.05 2.22
C VAL A 90 -30.77 -13.11 3.16
N PRO A 91 -31.36 -14.31 3.29
CA PRO A 91 -30.76 -15.37 4.09
C PRO A 91 -29.31 -15.64 3.65
N PRO A 92 -28.34 -15.62 4.57
CA PRO A 92 -26.92 -15.78 4.24
C PRO A 92 -26.59 -17.14 3.63
N GLU A 93 -27.48 -18.13 3.78
CA GLU A 93 -27.38 -19.45 3.17
C GLU A 93 -27.57 -19.41 1.64
N VAL A 94 -28.32 -18.44 1.12
CA VAL A 94 -28.63 -18.31 -0.32
C VAL A 94 -27.83 -17.20 -1.00
N VAL A 95 -26.92 -16.54 -0.28
CA VAL A 95 -26.02 -15.52 -0.84
C VAL A 95 -25.05 -16.20 -1.80
N ASP A 96 -24.80 -15.58 -2.95
CA ASP A 96 -23.80 -16.02 -3.92
C ASP A 96 -22.38 -15.67 -3.42
N TYR A 97 -21.55 -16.67 -3.19
CA TYR A 97 -20.21 -16.50 -2.64
C TYR A 97 -19.25 -15.93 -3.69
N ASP A 98 -19.42 -16.30 -4.95
CA ASP A 98 -18.56 -15.87 -6.04
C ASP A 98 -18.74 -14.37 -6.33
N GLU A 99 -19.98 -13.87 -6.20
CA GLU A 99 -20.27 -12.44 -6.34
C GLU A 99 -19.87 -11.63 -5.09
N TYR A 100 -20.27 -12.07 -3.90
CA TYR A 100 -20.22 -11.21 -2.71
C TYR A 100 -18.98 -11.38 -1.83
N LEU A 101 -18.33 -12.54 -1.78
CA LEU A 101 -17.11 -12.68 -0.96
C LEU A 101 -15.97 -11.75 -1.43
N PRO A 102 -15.64 -11.66 -2.74
CA PRO A 102 -14.58 -10.76 -3.19
C PRO A 102 -14.92 -9.29 -2.92
N VAL A 103 -16.20 -8.92 -3.04
CA VAL A 103 -16.70 -7.56 -2.74
C VAL A 103 -16.52 -7.23 -1.26
N LEU A 104 -16.91 -8.14 -0.36
CA LEU A 104 -16.76 -7.95 1.09
C LEU A 104 -15.28 -7.92 1.50
N ALA A 105 -14.44 -8.75 0.90
CA ALA A 105 -12.99 -8.73 1.11
C ALA A 105 -12.35 -7.41 0.65
N ASP A 106 -12.80 -6.83 -0.47
CA ASP A 106 -12.30 -5.51 -0.92
C ASP A 106 -12.70 -4.39 0.05
N GLY A 107 -13.85 -4.55 0.71
CA GLY A 107 -14.35 -3.68 1.77
C GLY A 107 -13.51 -3.69 3.06
N LEU A 108 -12.54 -4.59 3.21
CA LEU A 108 -11.59 -4.55 4.35
C LEU A 108 -10.78 -3.25 4.38
N ARG A 109 -10.55 -2.64 3.22
CA ARG A 109 -9.84 -1.35 3.07
C ARG A 109 -10.68 -0.13 3.44
N GLU A 110 -11.99 -0.30 3.61
CA GLU A 110 -12.88 0.78 4.00
C GLU A 110 -12.60 1.24 5.44
N PRO A 111 -12.88 2.53 5.75
CA PRO A 111 -12.71 3.06 7.09
C PRO A 111 -13.57 2.26 8.09
N PRO A 112 -13.08 2.09 9.33
CA PRO A 112 -13.62 1.12 10.27
C PRO A 112 -15.10 1.33 10.61
N ARG A 113 -15.66 2.54 10.51
CA ARG A 113 -17.10 2.78 10.67
C ARG A 113 -17.61 3.75 9.60
N PRO A 114 -18.77 3.48 8.95
CA PRO A 114 -19.61 2.28 9.06
C PRO A 114 -19.23 1.14 8.10
N TYR A 115 -18.63 1.45 6.94
CA TYR A 115 -18.46 0.51 5.84
C TYR A 115 -17.49 -0.63 6.16
N GLY A 116 -16.34 -0.32 6.75
CA GLY A 116 -15.33 -1.33 7.09
C GLY A 116 -15.81 -2.36 8.09
N ALA A 117 -16.53 -1.94 9.14
CA ALA A 117 -17.15 -2.88 10.09
C ALA A 117 -18.21 -3.76 9.41
N CYS A 118 -19.06 -3.17 8.56
CA CYS A 118 -20.09 -3.93 7.83
C CYS A 118 -19.47 -4.99 6.91
N ALA A 119 -18.49 -4.61 6.09
CA ALA A 119 -17.78 -5.52 5.20
C ALA A 119 -17.06 -6.64 5.98
N THR A 120 -16.37 -6.27 7.07
CA THR A 120 -15.61 -7.24 7.89
C THR A 120 -16.52 -8.25 8.56
N THR A 121 -17.59 -7.79 9.21
CA THR A 121 -18.55 -8.69 9.88
C THR A 121 -19.28 -9.56 8.86
N GLY A 122 -19.74 -9.00 7.74
CA GLY A 122 -20.39 -9.75 6.67
C GLY A 122 -19.49 -10.84 6.10
N LEU A 123 -18.22 -10.52 5.82
CA LEU A 123 -17.23 -11.49 5.38
C LEU A 123 -17.06 -12.64 6.39
N TRP A 124 -16.86 -12.29 7.66
CA TRP A 124 -16.64 -13.30 8.71
C TRP A 124 -17.85 -14.19 8.95
N GLU A 125 -19.06 -13.65 8.81
CA GLU A 125 -20.29 -14.43 8.93
C GLU A 125 -20.49 -15.40 7.77
N LEU A 126 -20.16 -15.02 6.53
CA LEU A 126 -20.20 -15.95 5.39
C LEU A 126 -19.17 -17.06 5.57
N LEU A 127 -17.92 -16.71 5.90
CA LEU A 127 -16.87 -17.71 6.13
C LEU A 127 -17.22 -18.68 7.27
N ALA A 128 -17.93 -18.21 8.30
CA ALA A 128 -18.34 -19.06 9.42
C ALA A 128 -19.56 -19.95 9.13
N ARG A 129 -20.35 -19.63 8.10
CA ARG A 129 -21.54 -20.41 7.70
C ARG A 129 -21.24 -21.49 6.67
N ASP A 130 -20.08 -21.45 6.03
CA ASP A 130 -19.71 -22.44 5.03
C ASP A 130 -19.06 -23.67 5.67
N ASP A 131 -19.91 -24.60 6.12
CA ASP A 131 -19.46 -25.85 6.77
C ASP A 131 -18.76 -26.82 5.81
N THR A 132 -19.14 -26.83 4.53
CA THR A 132 -18.51 -27.70 3.52
C THR A 132 -17.20 -27.11 3.02
N GLY A 133 -17.15 -25.80 2.81
CA GLY A 133 -16.00 -25.09 2.25
C GLY A 133 -16.02 -24.96 0.72
N ASP A 134 -16.92 -25.68 0.04
CA ASP A 134 -16.96 -25.73 -1.43
C ASP A 134 -17.26 -24.35 -2.05
N ARG A 135 -18.12 -23.55 -1.41
CA ARG A 135 -18.47 -22.22 -1.90
C ARG A 135 -17.33 -21.24 -1.70
N VAL A 136 -16.66 -21.31 -0.55
CA VAL A 136 -15.45 -20.51 -0.30
C VAL A 136 -14.32 -20.89 -1.25
N LEU A 137 -14.15 -22.18 -1.55
CA LEU A 137 -13.13 -22.67 -2.50
C LEU A 137 -13.37 -22.15 -3.92
N SER A 138 -14.63 -22.11 -4.39
CA SER A 138 -14.99 -21.53 -5.70
C SER A 138 -14.56 -20.06 -5.82
N ALA A 139 -14.83 -19.27 -4.78
CA ALA A 139 -14.51 -17.85 -4.74
C ALA A 139 -13.04 -17.54 -4.42
N LEU A 140 -12.26 -18.53 -3.98
CA LEU A 140 -10.90 -18.37 -3.46
C LEU A 140 -9.94 -17.65 -4.44
N PRO A 141 -9.90 -17.97 -5.75
CA PRO A 141 -9.00 -17.29 -6.68
C PRO A 141 -9.23 -15.77 -6.73
N TRP A 142 -10.47 -15.35 -6.52
CA TRP A 142 -10.88 -13.95 -6.57
C TRP A 142 -10.68 -13.23 -5.23
N ILE A 143 -10.75 -13.93 -4.09
CA ILE A 143 -10.62 -13.34 -2.75
C ILE A 143 -9.16 -13.03 -2.35
N VAL A 144 -8.19 -13.76 -2.90
CA VAL A 144 -6.77 -13.58 -2.58
C VAL A 144 -6.29 -12.17 -2.95
N TYR A 145 -6.72 -11.65 -4.11
CA TYR A 145 -6.35 -10.32 -4.57
C TYR A 145 -6.80 -9.17 -3.64
N PRO A 146 -8.09 -9.04 -3.26
CA PRO A 146 -8.53 -7.99 -2.34
C PRO A 146 -7.91 -8.11 -0.94
N ILE A 147 -7.70 -9.33 -0.42
CA ILE A 147 -7.01 -9.52 0.87
C ILE A 147 -5.56 -9.05 0.78
N ARG A 148 -4.83 -9.39 -0.30
CA ARG A 148 -3.47 -8.91 -0.54
C ARG A 148 -3.42 -7.38 -0.55
N ARG A 149 -4.35 -6.72 -1.27
CA ARG A 149 -4.44 -5.25 -1.29
C ARG A 149 -4.69 -4.64 0.08
N ALA A 150 -5.44 -5.31 0.95
CA ALA A 150 -5.66 -4.85 2.32
C ALA A 150 -4.40 -5.00 3.20
N LEU A 151 -3.59 -6.03 2.96
CA LEU A 151 -2.30 -6.24 3.64
C LEU A 151 -1.21 -5.28 3.16
N ASP A 152 -1.20 -4.93 1.88
CA ASP A 152 -0.22 -4.00 1.26
C ASP A 152 -0.24 -2.60 1.91
N VAL A 153 -1.31 -2.24 2.63
CA VAL A 153 -1.39 -0.97 3.38
C VAL A 153 -0.38 -0.93 4.55
N GLY A 154 -0.03 -2.10 5.11
CA GLY A 154 1.01 -2.27 6.11
C GLY A 154 0.83 -1.39 7.35
N ARG A 155 1.92 -0.73 7.79
CA ARG A 155 1.93 0.12 8.99
C ARG A 155 1.18 1.44 8.82
N ARG A 156 0.84 1.83 7.59
CA ARG A 156 0.14 3.10 7.31
C ARG A 156 -1.31 3.08 7.82
N ASP A 157 -1.94 1.91 7.81
CA ASP A 157 -3.27 1.67 8.38
C ASP A 157 -3.27 0.32 9.11
N TRP A 158 -2.75 0.36 10.33
CA TRP A 158 -2.66 -0.82 11.19
C TRP A 158 -4.02 -1.49 11.43
N PRO A 159 -5.12 -0.76 11.72
CA PRO A 159 -6.45 -1.36 11.83
C PRO A 159 -6.88 -2.19 10.60
N THR A 160 -6.61 -1.71 9.38
CA THR A 160 -6.92 -2.44 8.15
C THR A 160 -6.07 -3.70 8.01
N THR A 161 -4.77 -3.60 8.24
CA THR A 161 -3.85 -4.74 8.22
C THR A 161 -4.27 -5.83 9.23
N VAL A 162 -4.65 -5.45 10.45
CA VAL A 162 -5.13 -6.39 11.46
C VAL A 162 -6.43 -7.07 11.04
N ARG A 163 -7.38 -6.32 10.46
CA ARG A 163 -8.63 -6.90 9.92
C ARG A 163 -8.36 -7.89 8.80
N ALA A 164 -7.42 -7.57 7.90
CA ALA A 164 -7.02 -8.45 6.82
C ALA A 164 -6.38 -9.74 7.33
N LEU A 165 -5.45 -9.65 8.30
CA LEU A 165 -4.84 -10.82 8.94
C LEU A 165 -5.86 -11.73 9.63
N LYS A 166 -6.80 -11.15 10.39
CA LYS A 166 -7.90 -11.91 11.02
C LYS A 166 -8.81 -12.58 10.00
N SER A 167 -9.08 -11.90 8.89
CA SER A 167 -9.89 -12.44 7.79
C SER A 167 -9.18 -13.61 7.12
N LEU A 168 -7.86 -13.51 6.93
CA LEU A 168 -7.03 -14.60 6.40
C LEU A 168 -7.02 -15.82 7.34
N GLN A 169 -6.92 -15.62 8.65
CA GLN A 169 -7.03 -16.71 9.63
C GLN A 169 -8.38 -17.42 9.54
N LYS A 170 -9.47 -16.65 9.46
CA LYS A 170 -10.83 -17.21 9.29
C LYS A 170 -11.00 -17.94 7.97
N LEU A 171 -10.44 -17.41 6.89
CA LEU A 171 -10.46 -18.04 5.58
C LEU A 171 -9.73 -19.39 5.61
N ALA A 172 -8.53 -19.45 6.20
CA ALA A 172 -7.77 -20.69 6.32
C ALA A 172 -8.47 -21.74 7.20
N SER A 173 -9.27 -21.31 8.19
CA SER A 173 -10.07 -22.20 9.04
C SER A 173 -11.47 -22.51 8.47
N ALA A 174 -11.84 -21.96 7.32
CA ALA A 174 -13.14 -22.21 6.71
C ALA A 174 -13.21 -23.61 6.06
N GLY A 175 -14.41 -24.18 5.97
CA GLY A 175 -14.66 -25.50 5.42
C GLY A 175 -14.37 -26.67 6.38
N ARG A 176 -14.83 -27.86 6.00
CA ARG A 176 -14.73 -29.07 6.82
C ARG A 176 -13.26 -29.42 7.08
N GLY A 177 -12.79 -29.30 8.32
CA GLY A 177 -11.43 -29.68 8.70
C GLY A 177 -10.32 -28.73 8.21
N GLY A 178 -10.66 -27.51 7.78
CA GLY A 178 -9.68 -26.54 7.30
C GLY A 178 -9.17 -26.80 5.87
N LEU A 179 -9.97 -27.47 5.04
CA LEU A 179 -9.65 -27.78 3.64
C LEU A 179 -9.22 -26.54 2.82
N VAL A 180 -9.79 -25.38 3.12
CA VAL A 180 -9.41 -24.11 2.45
C VAL A 180 -7.96 -23.75 2.71
N GLY A 181 -7.39 -24.10 3.87
CA GLY A 181 -5.98 -23.87 4.19
C GLY A 181 -5.02 -24.83 3.47
N THR A 182 -5.52 -25.93 2.89
CA THR A 182 -4.72 -26.94 2.18
C THR A 182 -4.76 -26.82 0.65
N ALA A 183 -5.69 -26.02 0.13
CA ALA A 183 -5.86 -25.76 -1.30
C ALA A 183 -4.86 -24.72 -1.81
#